data_AF-A0A533QK29-F1
#
_entry.id   AF-A0A533QK29-F1
#
_cell.length_a   1.000
_cell.length_b   1.000
_cell.length_c   1.000
_cell.angle_alpha   90.00
_cell.angle_beta   90.00
_cell.angle_gamma   90.00
#
_symmetry.space_group_name_H-M   'P 1'
#
loop_
_entity.id
_entity.type
_entity.pdbx_description
1 polymer ?
#
loop_
_entity_poly.entity_id
_entity_poly.type
_entity_poly.pdbx_seq_one_letter_code
_entity_poly.pdbx_strand_id
1 'polypeptide(L)' 'MFEIFLTNQAKEQLHRLKTDKGLSKRYKAVKKAIYFLSQNPKHPGLQTHKFTTLRGPKNEEIFEAYAEQSTPAA' A
#
# COMPACT_ATOMS: atom_id res chain seq x y z
N MET A 1 -11.44 -12.62 3.16
CA MET A 1 -11.06 -11.22 2.91
C MET A 1 -10.63 -10.63 4.24
N PHE A 2 -9.41 -10.09 4.31
CA PHE A 2 -8.87 -9.39 5.47
C PHE A 2 -9.47 -7.99 5.58
N GLU A 3 -9.69 -7.55 6.80
CA GLU A 3 -10.10 -6.18 7.09
C GLU A 3 -8.89 -5.24 7.00
N ILE A 4 -9.08 -4.09 6.35
CA ILE A 4 -8.02 -3.09 6.17
C ILE A 4 -8.31 -1.89 7.05
N PHE A 5 -7.42 -1.63 8.01
CA PHE A 5 -7.44 -0.44 8.82
C PHE A 5 -6.43 0.58 8.27
N LEU A 6 -6.90 1.77 7.94
CA LEU A 6 -6.06 2.89 7.52
C LEU A 6 -5.90 3.87 8.68
N THR A 7 -4.66 4.27 8.96
CA THR A 7 -4.37 5.40 9.85
C THR A 7 -4.94 6.70 9.27
N ASN A 8 -5.11 7.73 10.10
CA ASN A 8 -5.57 9.03 9.63
C ASN A 8 -4.65 9.61 8.54
N GLN A 9 -3.34 9.47 8.73
CA GLN A 9 -2.34 9.86 7.72
C GLN A 9 -2.53 9.11 6.40
N ALA A 10 -2.71 7.78 6.44
CA ALA A 10 -2.90 6.98 5.22
C ALA A 10 -4.20 7.36 4.49
N LYS A 11 -5.28 7.65 5.23
CA LYS A 11 -6.54 8.14 4.63
C LYS A 11 -6.33 9.48 3.93
N GLU A 12 -5.62 10.41 4.57
CA GLU A 12 -5.33 11.72 3.99
C GLU A 12 -4.45 11.60 2.74
N GLN A 13 -3.39 10.79 2.78
CA GLN A 13 -2.53 10.52 1.63
C GLN A 13 -3.32 9.92 0.46
N LEU A 14 -4.17 8.92 0.73
CA LEU A 14 -5.04 8.33 -0.28
C LEU A 14 -6.04 9.35 -0.86
N HIS A 15 -6.57 10.25 -0.02
CA HIS A 15 -7.44 11.34 -0.47
C HIS A 15 -6.69 12.31 -1.39
N ARG A 16 -5.46 12.73 -1.03
CA ARG A 16 -4.63 13.61 -1.87
C ARG A 16 -4.35 12.98 -3.24
N LEU A 17 -4.02 11.68 -3.29
CA LEU A 17 -3.86 10.94 -4.55
C LEU A 17 -5.14 10.95 -5.39
N LYS A 18 -6.32 10.85 -4.74
CA LYS A 18 -7.61 10.84 -5.41
C LYS A 18 -7.97 12.20 -6.01
N THR A 19 -7.65 13.30 -5.32
CA THR A 19 -8.04 14.65 -5.72
C THR A 19 -7.12 15.26 -6.77
N ASP A 20 -5.84 14.89 -6.76
CA ASP A 20 -4.89 15.38 -7.76
C ASP A 20 -5.04 14.59 -9.08
N LYS A 21 -5.45 15.28 -10.14
CA LYS A 21 -5.64 14.68 -11.48
C LYS A 21 -4.34 14.09 -12.04
N GLY A 22 -3.19 14.70 -11.74
CA GLY A 22 -1.87 14.22 -12.15
C GLY A 22 -1.46 12.91 -11.48
N LEU A 23 -2.06 12.58 -10.33
CA LEU A 23 -1.76 11.38 -9.56
C LEU A 23 -2.78 10.25 -9.76
N SER A 24 -3.72 10.40 -10.69
CA SER A 24 -4.79 9.42 -10.93
C SER A 24 -4.30 7.99 -11.21
N LYS A 25 -3.16 7.84 -11.91
CA LYS A 25 -2.53 6.52 -12.12
C LYS A 25 -2.08 5.91 -10.79
N ARG A 26 -1.37 6.67 -9.97
CA ARG A 26 -0.88 6.25 -8.65
C ARG A 26 -2.05 5.96 -7.70
N TYR A 27 -3.11 6.75 -7.74
CA TYR A 27 -4.34 6.48 -6.98
C TYR A 27 -4.95 5.11 -7.32
N LYS A 28 -5.11 4.81 -8.62
CA LYS A 28 -5.63 3.51 -9.07
C LYS A 28 -4.72 2.35 -8.64
N ALA A 29 -3.41 2.55 -8.73
CA ALA A 29 -2.40 1.58 -8.33
C ALA A 29 -2.47 1.26 -6.82
N VAL A 30 -2.47 2.29 -5.97
CA VAL A 30 -2.62 2.16 -4.51
C VAL A 30 -3.96 1.52 -4.13
N LYS A 31 -5.07 1.94 -4.76
CA LYS A 31 -6.39 1.34 -4.52
C LYS A 31 -6.40 -0.16 -4.88
N LYS A 32 -5.77 -0.55 -5.99
CA LYS A 32 -5.63 -1.94 -6.42
C LYS A 32 -4.78 -2.76 -5.43
N ALA A 33 -3.68 -2.18 -4.95
CA ALA A 33 -2.83 -2.83 -3.94
C ALA A 33 -3.59 -3.08 -2.63
N ILE A 34 -4.34 -2.09 -2.14
CA ILE A 34 -5.21 -2.26 -0.95
C ILE A 34 -6.24 -3.36 -1.17
N TYR A 35 -6.87 -3.42 -2.34
CA TYR A 35 -7.80 -4.49 -2.68
C TYR A 35 -7.10 -5.86 -2.65
N PHE A 36 -5.94 -6.01 -3.27
CA PHE A 36 -5.18 -7.25 -3.22
C PHE A 36 -4.76 -7.64 -1.81
N LEU A 37 -4.31 -6.71 -0.98
CA LEU A 37 -4.00 -6.95 0.43
C LEU A 37 -5.22 -7.49 1.19
N SER A 38 -6.41 -6.95 0.92
CA SER A 38 -7.65 -7.47 1.52
C SER A 38 -8.00 -8.88 1.04
N GLN A 39 -7.62 -9.29 -0.17
CA GLN A 39 -7.92 -10.64 -0.67
C GLN A 39 -6.87 -11.66 -0.23
N ASN A 40 -5.60 -11.34 -0.50
CA ASN A 40 -4.44 -12.17 -0.24
C ASN A 40 -3.20 -11.27 -0.06
N PRO A 41 -2.72 -11.09 1.18
CA PRO A 41 -1.51 -10.30 1.47
C PRO A 41 -0.26 -10.79 0.73
N LYS A 42 -0.22 -12.05 0.27
CA LYS A 42 0.89 -12.64 -0.52
C LYS A 42 0.61 -12.65 -2.02
N HIS A 43 -0.33 -11.83 -2.51
CA HIS A 43 -0.66 -11.79 -3.93
C HIS A 43 0.59 -11.42 -4.76
N PRO A 44 0.92 -12.15 -5.84
CA PRO A 44 2.18 -11.98 -6.58
C PRO A 44 2.37 -10.56 -7.15
N GLY A 45 1.27 -9.89 -7.49
CA GLY A 45 1.28 -8.51 -7.96
C GLY A 45 1.61 -7.44 -6.90
N LEU A 46 1.76 -7.80 -5.63
CA LEU A 46 2.14 -6.88 -4.54
C LEU A 46 3.65 -6.86 -4.28
N GLN A 47 4.39 -7.90 -4.69
CA GLN A 47 5.83 -8.08 -4.41
C GLN A 47 6.17 -7.72 -2.96
N THR A 48 5.50 -8.38 -2.01
CA THR A 48 5.62 -8.00 -0.60
C THR A 48 6.97 -8.42 -0.02
N HIS A 49 7.61 -7.51 0.72
CA HIS A 49 8.82 -7.80 1.48
C HIS A 49 8.61 -7.49 2.96
N LYS A 50 9.14 -8.37 3.81
CA LYS A 50 9.11 -8.17 5.26
C LYS A 50 10.33 -7.36 5.67
N PHE A 51 10.12 -6.32 6.48
CA PHE A 51 11.22 -5.65 7.16
C PHE A 51 11.78 -6.57 8.26
N THR A 52 13.09 -6.79 8.23
CA THR A 52 13.78 -7.61 9.24
C THR A 52 14.25 -6.78 10.43
N THR A 53 14.52 -5.49 10.22
CA THR A 53 15.07 -4.56 11.21
C THR A 53 14.01 -3.62 11.82
N LEU A 54 12.85 -3.49 11.19
CA LEU A 54 11.76 -2.62 11.66
C LEU A 54 10.63 -3.45 12.28
N ARG A 55 10.17 -3.04 13.46
CA ARG A 55 9.03 -3.64 14.15
C ARG A 55 8.02 -2.59 14.54
N GLY A 56 6.75 -2.99 14.60
CA GLY A 56 5.70 -2.13 15.11
C GLY A 56 5.85 -1.87 16.62
N PRO A 57 5.13 -0.88 17.18
CA PRO A 57 5.21 -0.51 18.60
C PRO A 57 4.94 -1.67 19.57
N LYS A 58 4.23 -2.71 19.12
CA LYS A 58 3.94 -3.92 19.90
C LYS A 58 4.64 -5.15 19.33
N ASN A 59 5.83 -4.97 18.75
CA ASN A 59 6.60 -5.99 18.04
C ASN A 59 5.89 -6.59 16.81
N GLU A 60 4.95 -5.87 16.20
CA GLU A 60 4.31 -6.34 14.98
C GLU A 60 5.31 -6.49 13.83
N GLU A 61 5.07 -7.47 12.96
CA GLU A 61 5.78 -7.58 11.69
C GLU A 61 5.36 -6.45 10.76
N ILE A 62 6.34 -5.81 10.12
CA ILE A 62 6.09 -4.78 9.12
C ILE A 62 6.44 -5.31 7.74
N PHE A 63 5.56 -5.03 6.79
CA PHE A 63 5.73 -5.40 5.39
C PHE A 63 5.62 -4.16 4.51
N GLU A 64 6.40 -4.14 3.43
CA GLU A 64 6.19 -3.26 2.29
C GLU A 64 5.52 -4.03 1.15
N ALA A 65 4.68 -3.34 0.40
CA ALA A 65 4.01 -3.86 -0.78
C ALA A 65 4.06 -2.80 -1.87
N TYR A 66 4.58 -3.15 -3.04
CA TYR A 66 4.70 -2.23 -4.16
C TYR A 66 3.34 -1.99 -4.79
N ALA A 67 2.89 -0.72 -4.76
CA ALA A 67 1.67 -0.31 -5.44
C ALA A 67 1.89 -0.11 -6.94
N GLU A 68 3.08 0.37 -7.33
CA GLU A 68 3.52 0.55 -8.70
C GLU A 68 4.97 0.08 -8.87
N GLN A 69 5.31 -0.39 -10.06
CA GLN A 69 6.65 -0.86 -10.42
C GLN A 69 7.02 -0.31 -11.80
N SER A 70 8.32 -0.20 -12.09
CA SER A 70 8.86 0.24 -13.38
C SER A 70 8.38 1.62 -13.83
N THR A 71 8.24 2.56 -12.89
CA THR A 71 8.01 3.97 -13.21
C THR A 71 9.28 4.78 -12.97
N PRO A 72 9.65 5.75 -13.84
CA PRO A 72 10.89 6.51 -13.70
C PRO A 72 11.07 7.29 -12.38
N ALA A 73 10.00 7.48 -11.62
CA ALA A 73 9.97 8.22 -10.37
C ALA A 73 9.71 7.34 -9.12
N ALA A 74 9.82 6.01 -9.26
CA ALA A 74 9.75 5.05 -8.16
C ALA A 74 11.14 4.70 -7.66
#